data_AF-A0A914T3M5-F1
#
_entry.id   AF-A0A914T3M5-F1
#
_cell.length_a   1.000
_cell.length_b   1.000
_cell.length_c   1.000
_cell.angle_alpha   90.00
_cell.angle_beta   90.00
_cell.angle_gamma   90.00
#
_symmetry.space_group_name_H-M   'P 1'
#
loop_
_entity.id
_entity.type
_entity.pdbx_description
1 polymer ?
#
loop_
_entity_poly.entity_id
_entity_poly.type
_entity_poly.pdbx_seq_one_letter_code
_entity_poly.pdbx_strand_id
1 'polypeptide(L)'
;MVQPYALRLERAAAGSKPQLTIHPTMAHHLASKILLHKQPSLDDRRTTLTESLASGSISDGGVTKFVRRQGSVESAEKRRTPTVNQVEQNLKRKVKSAMISVYGALTAIEQDDLDSLRMILSKNSVPVNDSLIENAFYSQFPCKVTLLDVALMFNRLNAATLLLQHEATENLQLSDINKRKQIVDEVLLDYETRFRQMKMKSLLNKEEEKRFRTMEHHLNTLKKMKSVLDKPEMPGSPVDVKVYVAATTRATIEFNAPG
;
A
#
# COMPACT_ATOMS: atom_id res chain seq x y z
N MET A 1 13.49 -6.85 -32.92
CA MET A 1 12.04 -6.84 -32.60
C MET A 1 11.54 -5.41 -32.68
N VAL A 2 10.42 -5.15 -33.37
CA VAL A 2 9.89 -3.79 -33.56
C VAL A 2 9.08 -3.38 -32.33
N GLN A 3 9.43 -2.25 -31.70
CA GLN A 3 8.73 -1.74 -30.52
C GLN A 3 7.37 -1.12 -30.94
N PRO A 4 6.24 -1.59 -30.38
CA PRO A 4 4.91 -1.13 -30.78
C PRO A 4 4.53 0.26 -30.22
N TYR A 5 5.28 0.77 -29.25
CA TYR A 5 5.02 2.08 -28.64
C TYR A 5 6.33 2.86 -28.49
N ALA A 6 6.26 4.17 -28.72
CA ALA A 6 7.33 5.11 -28.51
C ALA A 6 6.97 6.03 -27.35
N LEU A 7 7.91 6.20 -26.42
CA LEU A 7 7.78 7.14 -25.31
C LEU A 7 8.44 8.45 -25.72
N ARG A 8 7.72 9.57 -25.59
CA ARG A 8 8.26 10.91 -25.83
C ARG A 8 8.13 11.71 -24.55
N LEU A 9 9.24 12.32 -24.13
CA LEU A 9 9.24 13.29 -23.04
C LEU A 9 9.18 14.68 -23.67
N GLU A 10 8.02 15.33 -23.60
CA GLU A 10 7.85 16.68 -24.12
C GLU A 10 8.17 17.69 -23.01
N ARG A 11 9.20 18.50 -23.23
CA ARG A 11 9.40 19.73 -22.46
C ARG A 11 8.44 20.76 -23.00
N ALA A 12 7.30 20.91 -22.33
CA ALA A 12 6.45 22.07 -22.54
C ALA A 12 7.19 23.35 -22.10
N ALA A 13 6.77 24.50 -22.63
CA ALA A 13 7.44 25.79 -22.52
C ALA A 13 7.86 26.16 -21.07
N ALA A 14 8.87 27.03 -20.97
CA ALA A 14 9.54 27.43 -19.73
C ALA A 14 8.54 27.64 -18.57
N GLY A 15 8.61 26.75 -17.56
CA GLY A 15 7.79 26.81 -16.35
C GLY A 15 6.76 25.67 -16.19
N SER A 16 6.58 24.79 -17.16
CA SER A 16 5.65 23.65 -17.06
C SER A 16 6.35 22.33 -16.74
N LYS A 17 5.66 21.45 -15.99
CA LYS A 17 6.18 20.12 -15.62
C LYS A 17 6.36 19.26 -16.88
N PRO A 18 7.46 18.48 -16.99
CA PRO A 18 7.67 17.59 -18.13
C PRO A 18 6.52 16.59 -18.24
N GLN A 19 5.96 16.44 -19.44
CA GLN A 19 4.90 15.47 -19.71
C GLN A 19 5.47 14.28 -20.47
N LEU A 20 5.20 13.08 -19.97
CA LEU A 20 5.52 11.81 -20.63
C LEU A 20 4.32 11.38 -21.47
N THR A 21 4.48 11.33 -22.78
CA THR A 21 3.44 10.89 -23.71
C THR A 21 3.80 9.55 -24.35
N ILE A 22 2.81 8.67 -24.49
CA ILE A 22 2.97 7.35 -25.10
C ILE A 22 2.31 7.39 -26.47
N HIS A 23 3.09 7.20 -27.53
CA HIS A 23 2.59 7.18 -28.90
C HIS A 23 2.66 5.76 -29.49
N PRO A 24 1.56 5.25 -30.08
CA PRO A 24 1.62 4.00 -30.83
C PRO A 24 2.49 4.17 -32.07
N THR A 25 3.41 3.24 -32.30
CA THR A 25 4.27 3.28 -33.49
C THR A 25 3.48 2.89 -34.74
N MET A 26 4.05 3.12 -35.92
CA MET A 26 3.46 2.69 -37.20
C MET A 26 3.22 1.18 -37.25
N ALA A 27 4.07 0.39 -36.58
CA ALA A 27 3.86 -1.05 -36.45
C ALA A 27 2.57 -1.39 -35.69
N HIS A 28 2.27 -0.67 -34.60
CA HIS A 28 1.02 -0.85 -33.87
C HIS A 28 -0.20 -0.43 -34.70
N HIS A 29 -0.12 0.69 -35.42
CA HIS A 29 -1.20 1.12 -36.32
C HIS A 29 -1.47 0.10 -37.43
N LEU A 30 -0.43 -0.47 -38.04
CA LEU A 30 -0.56 -1.50 -39.06
C LEU A 30 -1.13 -2.80 -38.50
N ALA A 31 -0.67 -3.24 -37.32
CA ALA A 31 -1.20 -4.42 -36.65
C ALA A 31 -2.68 -4.26 -36.31
N SER A 32 -3.08 -3.10 -35.77
CA SER A 32 -4.49 -2.80 -35.45
C SER A 32 -5.36 -2.78 -36.71
N LYS A 33 -4.88 -2.22 -37.82
CA LYS A 33 -5.60 -2.26 -39.12
C LYS A 33 -5.76 -3.69 -39.65
N ILE A 34 -4.71 -4.52 -39.55
CA ILE A 34 -4.77 -5.92 -40.00
C ILE A 34 -5.73 -6.74 -39.12
N LEU A 35 -5.74 -6.52 -37.81
CA LEU A 35 -6.67 -7.19 -36.90
C LEU A 35 -8.14 -6.80 -37.16
N LEU A 36 -8.39 -5.53 -37.46
CA LEU A 36 -9.72 -5.06 -37.86
C LEU A 36 -10.17 -5.66 -39.20
N HIS A 37 -9.26 -5.87 -40.16
CA HIS A 37 -9.57 -6.55 -41.42
C HIS A 37 -9.64 -8.08 -41.33
N LYS A 38 -9.07 -8.68 -40.28
CA LYS A 38 -9.09 -10.13 -40.03
C LYS A 38 -10.21 -10.59 -39.11
N GLN A 39 -11.09 -9.71 -38.64
CA GLN A 39 -12.33 -10.18 -38.04
C GLN A 39 -13.22 -10.75 -39.16
N PRO A 40 -13.49 -12.08 -39.17
CA PRO A 40 -14.62 -12.56 -39.97
C PRO A 40 -15.85 -11.81 -39.48
N SER A 41 -16.72 -11.41 -40.40
CA SER A 41 -18.01 -10.84 -40.05
C SER A 41 -18.65 -11.74 -38.98
N LEU A 42 -19.24 -11.14 -37.94
CA LEU A 42 -19.93 -11.92 -36.91
C LEU A 42 -21.09 -12.76 -37.50
N ASP A 43 -21.46 -12.50 -38.76
CA ASP A 43 -22.45 -13.25 -39.52
C ASP A 43 -21.93 -14.61 -40.04
N ASP A 44 -20.64 -14.76 -40.34
CA ASP A 44 -20.07 -16.03 -40.83
C ASP A 44 -19.91 -17.10 -39.72
N ARG A 45 -19.96 -16.69 -38.45
CA ARG A 45 -19.85 -17.61 -37.30
C ARG A 45 -21.19 -18.25 -36.89
N ARG A 46 -22.31 -17.72 -37.37
CA ARG A 46 -23.64 -18.27 -37.07
C ARG A 46 -24.02 -19.43 -37.98
N THR A 47 -23.53 -19.46 -39.21
CA THR A 47 -23.83 -20.50 -40.21
C THR A 47 -23.13 -21.83 -39.91
N THR A 48 -21.94 -21.81 -39.31
CA THR A 48 -21.17 -23.02 -39.01
C THR A 48 -21.59 -23.77 -37.74
N LEU A 49 -22.27 -23.10 -36.79
CA LEU A 49 -22.81 -23.77 -35.59
C LEU A 49 -24.18 -24.41 -35.82
N THR A 50 -24.94 -23.94 -36.80
CA THR A 50 -26.27 -24.51 -37.14
C THR A 50 -26.18 -25.78 -37.99
N GLU A 51 -25.08 -26.01 -38.71
CA GLU A 51 -24.90 -27.26 -39.49
C GLU A 51 -24.37 -28.44 -38.64
N SER A 52 -23.69 -28.17 -37.52
CA SER A 52 -23.08 -29.21 -36.68
C SER A 52 -24.08 -29.89 -35.71
N LEU A 53 -25.26 -29.30 -35.49
CA LEU A 53 -26.32 -29.88 -34.64
C LEU A 53 -27.35 -30.71 -35.43
N ALA A 54 -27.26 -30.75 -36.76
CA ALA A 54 -28.19 -31.46 -37.63
C ALA A 54 -27.71 -32.84 -38.11
N SER A 55 -26.49 -33.27 -37.74
CA SER A 55 -25.96 -34.60 -38.07
C SER A 55 -25.71 -35.43 -36.82
N GLY A 56 -26.76 -36.10 -36.33
CA GLY A 56 -26.64 -37.11 -35.30
C GLY A 56 -26.07 -38.43 -35.84
N SER A 57 -25.16 -39.05 -35.10
CA SER A 57 -24.92 -40.51 -35.09
C SER A 57 -23.90 -40.97 -34.01
N ILE A 58 -24.43 -41.48 -32.88
CA ILE A 58 -24.18 -42.76 -32.18
C ILE A 58 -22.74 -43.26 -31.85
N SER A 59 -22.64 -43.93 -30.68
CA SER A 59 -21.65 -44.93 -30.17
C SER A 59 -20.50 -44.36 -29.34
N ASP A 60 -19.93 -45.00 -28.31
CA ASP A 60 -20.16 -46.19 -27.49
C ASP A 60 -19.04 -46.18 -26.40
N GLY A 61 -19.25 -46.83 -25.26
CA GLY A 61 -18.16 -47.36 -24.42
C GLY A 61 -17.52 -46.45 -23.37
N GLY A 62 -17.58 -46.83 -22.08
CA GLY A 62 -16.83 -46.13 -21.03
C GLY A 62 -17.03 -46.56 -19.57
N VAL A 63 -17.06 -47.86 -19.34
CA VAL A 63 -17.11 -48.59 -18.07
C VAL A 63 -16.23 -48.05 -16.90
N THR A 64 -16.74 -48.25 -15.66
CA THR A 64 -16.09 -48.45 -14.32
C THR A 64 -15.97 -47.33 -13.25
N LYS A 65 -16.77 -47.56 -12.19
CA LYS A 65 -16.40 -47.72 -10.76
C LYS A 65 -15.56 -46.63 -10.07
N PHE A 66 -16.22 -45.87 -9.19
CA PHE A 66 -15.61 -45.44 -7.93
C PHE A 66 -16.38 -46.01 -6.73
N VAL A 67 -15.67 -46.89 -6.04
CA VAL A 67 -16.05 -47.55 -4.79
C VAL A 67 -16.05 -46.50 -3.67
N ARG A 68 -17.22 -46.31 -3.04
CA ARG A 68 -17.37 -45.53 -1.82
C ARG A 68 -16.98 -46.41 -0.63
N ARG A 69 -15.72 -46.35 -0.19
CA ARG A 69 -15.29 -46.97 1.07
C ARG A 69 -15.69 -46.08 2.24
N GLN A 70 -16.65 -46.56 3.02
CA GLN A 70 -16.86 -46.14 4.40
C GLN A 70 -15.66 -46.61 5.23
N GLY A 71 -15.02 -45.67 5.93
CA GLY A 71 -14.01 -45.93 6.95
C GLY A 71 -14.42 -45.21 8.21
N SER A 72 -15.14 -45.93 9.07
CA SER A 72 -15.39 -45.59 10.46
C SER A 72 -14.12 -45.88 11.27
N VAL A 73 -13.59 -44.87 11.97
CA VAL A 73 -12.99 -45.03 13.31
C VAL A 73 -13.16 -43.71 14.04
N GLU A 74 -13.95 -43.74 15.11
CA GLU A 74 -14.01 -42.72 16.14
C GLU A 74 -12.61 -42.45 16.71
N SER A 75 -12.13 -41.23 16.52
CA SER A 75 -11.14 -40.63 17.42
C SER A 75 -11.77 -39.37 17.97
N ALA A 76 -12.55 -39.55 19.04
CA ALA A 76 -13.05 -38.48 19.88
C ALA A 76 -11.87 -37.87 20.65
N GLU A 77 -10.96 -37.18 19.94
CA GLU A 77 -10.18 -36.13 20.55
C GLU A 77 -11.19 -35.07 21.01
N LYS A 78 -11.29 -34.89 22.33
CA LYS A 78 -11.87 -33.71 22.98
C LYS A 78 -11.11 -32.47 22.51
N ARG A 79 -11.33 -32.04 21.26
CA ARG A 79 -11.17 -30.66 20.84
C ARG A 79 -12.25 -29.90 21.59
N ARG A 80 -11.92 -29.48 22.81
CA ARG A 80 -12.70 -28.48 23.53
C ARG A 80 -12.79 -27.28 22.59
N THR A 81 -13.93 -27.15 21.90
CA THR A 81 -14.25 -25.95 21.15
C THR A 81 -14.15 -24.80 22.14
N PRO A 82 -13.26 -23.82 21.91
CA PRO A 82 -13.11 -22.72 22.83
C PRO A 82 -14.49 -22.09 23.02
N THR A 83 -14.90 -21.94 24.27
CA THR A 83 -16.15 -21.24 24.59
C THR A 83 -16.10 -19.83 24.00
N VAL A 84 -17.25 -19.26 23.65
CA VAL A 84 -17.35 -17.90 23.07
C VAL A 84 -16.51 -16.88 23.85
N ASN A 85 -16.51 -16.98 25.18
CA ASN A 85 -15.69 -16.16 26.08
C ASN A 85 -14.17 -16.35 25.91
N GLN A 86 -13.69 -17.58 25.65
CA GLN A 86 -12.27 -17.85 25.40
C GLN A 86 -11.84 -17.37 24.01
N VAL A 87 -12.71 -17.48 23.00
CA VAL A 87 -12.45 -16.90 21.67
C VAL A 87 -12.33 -15.39 21.77
N GLU A 88 -13.26 -14.74 22.48
CA GLU A 88 -13.26 -13.28 22.66
C GLU A 88 -12.03 -12.79 23.45
N GLN A 89 -11.62 -13.51 24.50
CA GLN A 89 -10.39 -13.20 25.24
C GLN A 89 -9.13 -13.39 24.39
N ASN A 90 -9.07 -14.43 23.57
CA ASN A 90 -7.94 -14.65 22.66
C ASN A 90 -7.88 -13.58 21.57
N LEU A 91 -9.03 -13.13 21.06
CA LEU A 91 -9.11 -12.01 20.13
C LEU A 91 -8.58 -10.72 20.77
N LYS A 92 -9.03 -10.40 21.99
CA LYS A 92 -8.56 -9.23 22.77
C LYS A 92 -7.05 -9.28 23.02
N ARG A 93 -6.47 -10.46 23.29
CA ARG A 93 -5.01 -10.63 23.45
C ARG A 93 -4.26 -10.41 22.13
N LYS A 94 -4.78 -10.94 21.01
CA LYS A 94 -4.20 -10.72 19.68
C LYS A 94 -4.22 -9.24 19.28
N VAL A 95 -5.34 -8.54 19.51
CA VAL A 95 -5.46 -7.10 19.23
C VAL A 95 -4.45 -6.30 20.06
N LYS A 96 -4.34 -6.58 21.37
CA LYS A 96 -3.34 -5.92 22.24
C LYS A 96 -1.91 -6.19 21.77
N SER A 97 -1.60 -7.42 21.37
CA SER A 97 -0.28 -7.79 20.83
C SER A 97 0.03 -7.06 19.53
N ALA A 98 -0.94 -6.99 18.60
CA ALA A 98 -0.81 -6.28 17.34
C ALA A 98 -0.58 -4.77 17.58
N MET A 99 -1.30 -4.18 18.53
CA MET A 99 -1.14 -2.78 18.91
C MET A 99 0.27 -2.50 19.44
N ILE A 100 0.79 -3.37 20.32
CA ILE A 100 2.18 -3.26 20.84
C ILE A 100 3.18 -3.32 19.68
N SER A 101 2.98 -4.21 18.71
CA SER A 101 3.85 -4.31 17.53
C SER A 101 3.78 -3.05 16.66
N VAL A 102 2.60 -2.45 16.48
CA VAL A 102 2.44 -1.18 15.75
C VAL A 102 3.15 -0.04 16.46
N TYR A 103 3.02 0.08 17.79
CA TYR A 103 3.77 1.07 18.57
C TYR A 103 5.28 0.86 18.48
N GLY A 104 5.74 -0.40 18.54
CA GLY A 104 7.15 -0.72 18.35
C GLY A 104 7.65 -0.31 16.97
N ALA A 105 6.88 -0.59 15.91
CA ALA A 105 7.22 -0.20 14.54
C ALA A 105 7.27 1.33 14.39
N LEU A 106 6.32 2.06 15.01
CA LEU A 106 6.34 3.53 15.03
C LEU A 106 7.59 4.08 15.69
N THR A 107 7.94 3.58 16.87
CA THR A 107 9.15 4.02 17.59
C THR A 107 10.41 3.73 16.77
N ALA A 108 10.48 2.56 16.12
CA ALA A 108 11.60 2.20 15.25
C ALA A 108 11.73 3.17 14.05
N ILE A 109 10.61 3.57 13.43
CA ILE A 109 10.61 4.56 12.33
C ILE A 109 11.04 5.94 12.83
N GLU A 110 10.50 6.40 13.97
CA GLU A 110 10.84 7.70 14.55
C GLU A 110 12.33 7.80 14.94
N GLN A 111 12.93 6.69 15.36
CA GLN A 111 14.34 6.58 15.77
C GLN A 111 15.30 6.19 14.64
N ASP A 112 14.81 5.90 13.43
CA ASP A 112 15.59 5.36 12.31
C ASP A 112 16.25 3.99 12.58
N ASP A 113 15.64 3.18 13.45
CA ASP A 113 16.11 1.84 13.77
C ASP A 113 15.51 0.81 12.82
N LEU A 114 16.20 0.62 11.70
CA LEU A 114 15.78 -0.30 10.65
C LEU A 114 15.85 -1.78 11.05
N ASP A 115 16.76 -2.15 11.96
CA ASP A 115 16.92 -3.53 12.42
C ASP A 115 15.77 -3.93 13.35
N SER A 116 15.38 -3.04 14.25
CA SER A 116 14.18 -3.23 15.07
C SER A 116 12.91 -3.31 14.21
N LEU A 117 12.79 -2.46 13.19
CA LEU A 117 11.65 -2.50 12.27
C LEU A 117 11.56 -3.85 11.53
N ARG A 118 12.69 -4.35 11.02
CA ARG A 118 12.79 -5.69 10.38
C ARG A 118 12.36 -6.81 11.33
N MET A 119 12.84 -6.78 12.56
CA MET A 119 12.45 -7.79 13.56
C MET A 119 10.95 -7.75 13.87
N ILE A 120 10.38 -6.56 13.95
CA ILE A 120 8.96 -6.39 14.29
C ILE A 120 8.06 -6.87 13.15
N LEU A 121 8.38 -6.53 11.89
CA LEU A 121 7.61 -6.96 10.72
C LEU A 121 7.76 -8.45 10.40
N SER A 122 8.91 -9.06 10.73
CA SER A 122 9.13 -10.50 10.49
C SER A 122 8.47 -11.40 11.53
N LYS A 123 8.36 -10.95 12.79
CA LYS A 123 7.84 -11.78 13.90
C LYS A 123 6.35 -11.59 14.16
N ASN A 124 5.80 -10.42 13.83
CA ASN A 124 4.41 -10.09 14.14
C ASN A 124 3.61 -9.89 12.86
N SER A 125 2.33 -10.29 12.86
CA SER A 125 1.37 -9.87 11.85
C SER A 125 1.03 -8.39 12.08
N VAL A 126 1.96 -7.49 11.75
CA VAL A 126 1.73 -6.04 11.85
C VAL A 126 0.84 -5.64 10.68
N PRO A 127 -0.34 -5.05 10.93
CA PRO A 127 -1.17 -4.58 9.86
C PRO A 127 -0.59 -3.26 9.32
N VAL A 128 0.35 -3.34 8.38
CA VAL A 128 1.09 -2.19 7.84
C VAL A 128 0.21 -1.15 7.15
N ASN A 129 -0.95 -1.56 6.65
CA ASN A 129 -1.94 -0.71 5.97
C ASN A 129 -3.06 -0.22 6.89
N ASP A 130 -3.11 -0.67 8.15
CA ASP A 130 -4.11 -0.19 9.08
C ASP A 130 -3.82 1.26 9.47
N SER A 131 -4.91 2.00 9.68
CA SER A 131 -4.78 3.38 10.09
C SER A 131 -4.37 3.50 11.54
N LEU A 132 -3.44 4.40 11.81
CA LEU A 132 -2.94 4.72 13.15
C LEU A 132 -3.92 5.55 13.99
N ILE A 133 -5.21 5.59 13.64
CA ILE A 133 -6.25 6.34 14.38
C ILE A 133 -6.35 5.86 15.84
N GLU A 134 -6.04 4.60 16.13
CA GLU A 134 -6.04 4.09 17.51
C GLU A 134 -4.90 4.68 18.36
N ASN A 135 -3.89 5.27 17.72
CA ASN A 135 -2.86 6.02 18.42
C ASN A 135 -3.35 7.46 18.71
N ALA A 136 -3.43 7.82 19.99
CA ALA A 136 -3.92 9.13 20.44
C ALA A 136 -3.20 10.35 19.83
N PHE A 137 -1.95 10.19 19.37
CA PHE A 137 -1.22 11.23 18.65
C PHE A 137 -1.69 11.34 17.19
N TYR A 138 -1.62 10.24 16.44
CA TYR A 138 -1.96 10.20 15.01
C TYR A 138 -3.47 10.32 14.76
N SER A 139 -4.32 10.09 15.77
CA SER A 139 -5.75 10.36 15.72
C SER A 139 -6.11 11.84 15.57
N GLN A 140 -5.16 12.75 15.82
CA GLN A 140 -5.36 14.20 15.67
C GLN A 140 -5.20 14.65 14.21
N PHE A 141 -4.72 13.78 13.32
CA PHE A 141 -4.57 14.11 11.92
C PHE A 141 -5.94 14.06 11.22
N PRO A 142 -6.20 14.96 10.26
CA PRO A 142 -7.48 15.04 9.55
C PRO A 142 -7.72 13.86 8.58
N CYS A 143 -6.69 13.07 8.31
CA CYS A 143 -6.72 11.91 7.42
C CYS A 143 -6.19 10.66 8.12
N LYS A 144 -6.51 9.50 7.54
CA LYS A 144 -5.94 8.21 7.96
C LYS A 144 -4.44 8.22 7.72
N VAL A 145 -3.64 8.18 8.77
CA VAL A 145 -2.17 8.05 8.68
C VAL A 145 -1.78 6.58 8.84
N THR A 146 -0.88 6.09 8.00
CA THR A 146 -0.32 4.72 8.05
C THR A 146 1.15 4.73 8.47
N LEU A 147 1.74 3.56 8.75
CA LEU A 147 3.18 3.45 9.06
C LEU A 147 4.06 3.99 7.91
N LEU A 148 3.63 3.77 6.66
CA LEU A 148 4.33 4.28 5.49
C LEU A 148 4.31 5.81 5.45
N ASP A 149 3.16 6.42 5.74
CA ASP A 149 3.03 7.88 5.79
C ASP A 149 3.98 8.50 6.82
N VAL A 150 4.08 7.87 8.01
CA VAL A 150 5.02 8.31 9.06
C VAL A 150 6.46 8.21 8.59
N ALA A 151 6.86 7.09 7.97
CA ALA A 151 8.21 6.93 7.43
C ALA A 151 8.54 8.01 6.39
N LEU A 152 7.58 8.37 5.53
CA LEU A 152 7.74 9.42 4.53
C LEU A 152 7.78 10.82 5.15
N MET A 153 6.99 11.09 6.19
CA MET A 153 7.04 12.38 6.92
C MET A 153 8.37 12.59 7.66
N PHE A 154 9.05 11.52 8.02
CA PHE A 154 10.40 11.55 8.61
C PHE A 154 11.53 11.38 7.58
N ASN A 155 11.23 11.29 6.28
CA ASN A 155 12.19 11.02 5.22
C ASN A 155 13.06 9.76 5.49
N ARG A 156 12.46 8.71 6.07
CA ARG A 156 13.13 7.42 6.29
C ARG A 156 12.94 6.52 5.07
N LEU A 157 13.66 6.82 3.99
CA LEU A 157 13.51 6.12 2.71
C LEU A 157 13.73 4.61 2.82
N ASN A 158 14.68 4.18 3.64
CA ASN A 158 14.95 2.75 3.84
C ASN A 158 13.80 2.05 4.59
N ALA A 159 13.24 2.70 5.61
CA ALA A 159 12.06 2.19 6.32
C ALA A 159 10.83 2.17 5.41
N ALA A 160 10.62 3.21 4.59
CA ALA A 160 9.54 3.27 3.61
C ALA A 160 9.66 2.15 2.56
N THR A 161 10.86 1.93 2.03
CA THR A 161 11.13 0.84 1.07
C THR A 161 10.82 -0.53 1.68
N LEU A 162 11.22 -0.73 2.94
CA LEU A 162 10.95 -1.95 3.67
C LEU A 162 9.45 -2.17 3.91
N LEU A 163 8.71 -1.11 4.24
CA LEU A 163 7.24 -1.18 4.37
C LEU A 163 6.58 -1.51 3.03
N LEU A 164 7.04 -0.93 1.92
CA LEU A 164 6.54 -1.26 0.57
C LEU A 164 6.81 -2.72 0.19
N GLN A 165 7.97 -3.28 0.58
CA GLN A 165 8.26 -4.71 0.41
C GLN A 165 7.29 -5.61 1.19
N HIS A 166 6.74 -5.09 2.30
CA HIS A 166 5.70 -5.73 3.09
C HIS A 166 4.27 -5.35 2.64
N GLU A 167 4.09 -4.99 1.37
CA GLU A 167 2.79 -4.66 0.76
C GLU A 167 2.10 -3.43 1.35
N ALA A 168 2.86 -2.48 1.93
CA ALA A 168 2.30 -1.18 2.29
C ALA A 168 1.82 -0.42 1.04
N THR A 169 0.66 0.20 1.12
CA THR A 169 0.05 0.97 0.03
C THR A 169 0.17 2.46 0.28
N GLU A 170 0.40 3.23 -0.79
CA GLU A 170 0.45 4.68 -0.70
C GLU A 170 -0.93 5.28 -0.41
N ASN A 171 -0.94 6.28 0.46
CA ASN A 171 -2.14 7.03 0.78
C ASN A 171 -2.33 8.19 -0.21
N LEU A 172 -3.42 8.15 -0.99
CA LEU A 172 -3.74 9.16 -2.00
C LEU A 172 -3.94 10.57 -1.40
N GLN A 173 -4.38 10.66 -0.14
CA GLN A 173 -4.55 11.95 0.56
C GLN A 173 -3.20 12.57 0.96
N LEU A 174 -2.16 11.75 1.10
CA LEU A 174 -0.80 12.13 1.46
C LEU A 174 0.18 11.79 0.32
N SER A 175 -0.27 11.84 -0.93
CA SER A 175 0.51 11.38 -2.09
C SER A 175 1.74 12.23 -2.40
N ASP A 176 1.71 13.51 -2.04
CA ASP A 176 2.78 14.45 -2.33
C ASP A 176 3.30 15.14 -1.06
N ILE A 177 4.51 15.72 -1.18
CA ILE A 177 5.16 16.37 -0.06
C ILE A 177 4.43 17.62 0.43
N ASN A 178 3.75 18.34 -0.46
CA ASN A 178 3.06 19.58 -0.11
C ASN A 178 1.83 19.30 0.75
N LYS A 179 1.07 18.24 0.43
CA LYS A 179 -0.06 17.76 1.23
C LYS A 179 0.41 17.26 2.60
N ARG A 180 1.50 16.49 2.65
CA ARG A 180 2.09 16.06 3.93
C ARG A 180 2.49 17.25 4.79
N LYS A 181 3.16 18.24 4.19
CA LYS A 181 3.55 19.48 4.87
C LYS A 181 2.35 20.27 5.37
N GLN A 182 1.33 20.46 4.54
CA GLN A 182 0.10 21.17 4.91
C GLN A 182 -0.57 20.53 6.13
N ILE A 183 -0.71 19.21 6.14
CA ILE A 183 -1.35 18.49 7.24
C ILE A 183 -0.49 18.55 8.51
N VAL A 184 0.83 18.40 8.40
CA VAL A 184 1.74 18.55 9.54
C VAL A 184 1.68 19.97 10.10
N ASP A 185 1.62 21.00 9.25
CA ASP A 185 1.50 22.40 9.66
C ASP A 185 0.17 22.68 10.39
N GLU A 186 -0.95 22.13 9.89
CA GLU A 186 -2.27 22.26 10.52
C GLU A 186 -2.28 21.63 11.93
N VAL A 187 -1.79 20.40 12.05
CA VAL A 187 -1.72 19.69 13.34
C VAL A 187 -0.72 20.37 14.29
N LEU A 188 0.40 20.86 13.77
CA LEU A 188 1.40 21.61 14.55
C LEU A 188 0.79 22.87 15.15
N LEU A 189 0.04 23.64 14.36
CA LEU A 189 -0.60 24.88 14.82
C LEU A 189 -1.61 24.61 15.96
N ASP A 190 -2.41 23.56 15.83
CA ASP A 190 -3.35 23.13 16.88
C ASP A 190 -2.60 22.72 18.16
N TYR A 191 -1.55 21.89 18.04
CA TYR A 191 -0.72 21.48 19.18
C TYR A 191 -0.02 22.66 19.85
N GLU A 192 0.55 23.61 19.09
CA GLU A 192 1.19 24.81 19.64
C GLU A 192 0.20 25.71 20.37
N THR A 193 -1.05 25.77 19.90
CA THR A 193 -2.12 26.53 20.54
C THR A 193 -2.54 25.87 21.87
N ARG A 194 -2.80 24.56 21.86
CA ARG A 194 -3.14 23.78 23.07
C ARG A 194 -1.99 23.80 24.09
N PHE A 195 -0.74 23.69 23.63
CA PHE A 195 0.44 23.72 24.49
C PHE A 195 0.59 25.08 25.20
N ARG A 196 0.40 26.20 24.47
CA ARG A 196 0.39 27.55 25.06
C ARG A 196 -0.70 27.71 26.09
N GLN A 197 -1.92 27.24 25.80
CA GLN A 197 -3.04 27.29 26.76
C GLN A 197 -2.75 26.50 28.04
N MET A 198 -2.14 25.31 27.93
CA MET A 198 -1.75 24.54 29.11
C MET A 198 -0.63 25.20 29.90
N LYS A 199 0.35 25.80 29.23
CA LYS A 199 1.46 26.51 29.89
C LYS A 199 1.00 27.75 30.68
N MET A 200 -0.12 28.36 30.30
CA MET A 200 -0.70 29.49 31.03
C MET A 200 -1.51 29.10 32.27
N LYS A 201 -1.78 27.81 32.49
CA LYS A 201 -2.40 27.34 33.73
C LYS A 201 -1.34 27.30 34.84
N SER A 202 -1.57 28.02 35.94
CA SER A 202 -0.56 28.24 36.99
C SER A 202 -0.32 27.05 37.93
N LEU A 203 -1.25 26.09 37.96
CA LEU A 203 -1.15 24.90 38.80
C LEU A 203 -1.51 23.68 37.96
N LEU A 204 -0.52 22.86 37.65
CA LEU A 204 -0.70 21.55 37.04
C LEU A 204 -0.69 20.51 38.16
N ASN A 205 -1.71 19.66 38.21
CA ASN A 205 -1.62 18.45 39.01
C ASN A 205 -0.66 17.44 38.36
N LYS A 206 -0.28 16.37 39.07
CA LYS A 206 0.68 15.37 38.59
C LYS A 206 0.25 14.69 37.27
N GLU A 207 -1.05 14.53 37.04
CA GLU A 207 -1.57 13.96 35.78
C GLU A 207 -1.47 14.96 34.63
N GLU A 208 -1.75 16.23 34.90
CA GLU A 208 -1.62 17.33 33.95
C GLU A 208 -0.16 17.57 33.57
N GLU A 209 0.78 17.46 34.50
CA GLU A 209 2.22 17.47 34.20
C GLU A 209 2.62 16.32 33.27
N LYS A 210 2.10 15.11 33.50
CA LYS A 210 2.35 13.96 32.62
C LYS A 210 1.81 14.21 31.22
N ARG A 211 0.56 14.71 31.11
CA ARG A 211 -0.06 15.09 29.83
C ARG A 211 0.72 16.21 29.14
N PHE A 212 1.24 17.18 29.91
CA PHE A 212 2.06 18.27 29.41
C PHE A 212 3.36 17.73 28.78
N ARG A 213 4.08 16.83 29.47
CA ARG A 213 5.29 16.17 28.92
C ARG A 213 5.00 15.35 27.67
N THR A 214 3.88 14.61 27.65
CA THR A 214 3.47 13.87 26.45
C THR A 214 3.18 14.84 25.29
N MET A 215 2.48 15.95 25.54
CA MET A 215 2.21 16.95 24.51
C MET A 215 3.49 17.63 24.01
N GLU A 216 4.43 17.93 24.91
CA GLU A 216 5.74 18.47 24.56
C GLU A 216 6.50 17.51 23.63
N HIS A 217 6.48 16.21 23.94
CA HIS A 217 7.07 15.19 23.08
C HIS A 217 6.41 15.17 21.69
N HIS A 218 5.08 15.13 21.61
CA HIS A 218 4.35 15.17 20.34
C HIS A 218 4.67 16.43 19.52
N LEU A 219 4.78 17.57 20.16
CA LEU A 219 5.10 18.84 19.51
C LEU A 219 6.54 18.81 18.93
N ASN A 220 7.49 18.23 19.66
CA ASN A 220 8.85 18.01 19.14
C ASN A 220 8.86 17.04 17.95
N THR A 221 8.03 15.99 17.98
CA THR A 221 7.85 15.05 16.86
C THR A 221 7.31 15.76 15.62
N LEU A 222 6.27 16.59 15.75
CA LEU A 222 5.71 17.39 14.64
C LEU A 222 6.72 18.39 14.08
N LYS A 223 7.49 19.07 14.95
CA LYS A 223 8.57 19.98 14.51
C LYS A 223 9.65 19.27 13.71
N LYS A 224 10.03 18.06 14.11
CA LYS A 224 10.96 17.23 13.35
C LYS A 224 10.39 16.89 11.97
N MET A 225 9.15 16.38 11.91
CA MET A 225 8.48 16.10 10.63
C MET A 225 8.48 17.33 9.71
N LYS A 226 8.07 18.48 10.24
CA LYS A 226 8.07 19.75 9.49
C LYS A 226 9.47 20.10 8.96
N SER A 227 10.48 20.04 9.81
CA SER A 227 11.85 20.39 9.42
C SER A 227 12.40 19.53 8.29
N VAL A 228 12.01 18.25 8.27
CA VAL A 228 12.36 17.29 7.22
C VAL A 228 11.58 17.59 5.94
N LEU A 229 10.28 17.84 6.04
CA LEU A 229 9.41 18.18 4.91
C LEU A 229 9.75 19.54 4.27
N ASP A 230 10.34 20.47 5.03
CA ASP A 230 10.84 21.76 4.53
C ASP A 230 12.13 21.62 3.71
N LYS A 231 12.90 20.55 3.95
CA LYS A 231 14.17 20.27 3.28
C LYS A 231 14.15 18.85 2.71
N PRO A 232 13.28 18.56 1.72
CA PRO A 232 13.28 17.25 1.11
C PRO A 232 14.64 16.94 0.52
N GLU A 233 15.26 15.85 0.98
CA GLU A 233 16.26 15.19 0.18
C GLU A 233 15.54 14.58 -1.02
N MET A 234 15.55 15.34 -2.11
CA MET A 234 15.08 14.82 -3.38
C MET A 234 15.98 13.64 -3.75
N PRO A 235 15.42 12.46 -4.10
CA PRO A 235 16.24 11.42 -4.69
C PRO A 235 16.96 12.03 -5.90
N GLY A 236 18.26 11.73 -6.03
CA GLY A 236 19.03 12.16 -7.18
C GLY A 236 18.37 11.71 -8.48
N SER A 237 18.65 12.40 -9.58
CA SER A 237 18.14 11.99 -10.89
C SER A 237 18.46 10.51 -11.13
N PRO A 238 17.48 9.68 -11.53
CA PRO A 238 17.73 8.27 -11.81
C PRO A 238 18.80 8.16 -12.90
N VAL A 239 19.75 7.25 -12.72
CA VAL A 239 20.83 7.03 -13.69
C VAL A 239 20.30 6.37 -14.95
N ASP A 240 19.33 5.46 -14.78
CA ASP A 240 18.69 4.75 -15.87
C ASP A 240 17.21 4.53 -15.57
N VAL A 241 16.37 4.65 -16.58
CA VAL A 241 14.92 4.43 -16.50
C VAL A 241 14.54 3.39 -17.53
N LYS A 242 14.14 2.21 -17.06
CA LYS A 242 13.71 1.11 -17.93
C LYS A 242 12.20 1.03 -17.95
N VAL A 243 11.63 0.90 -19.14
CA VAL A 243 10.19 0.70 -19.30
C VAL A 243 9.95 -0.64 -19.96
N TYR A 244 9.24 -1.51 -19.25
CA TYR A 244 8.84 -2.83 -19.73
C TYR A 244 7.35 -2.81 -20.03
N VAL A 245 6.98 -3.08 -21.28
CA VAL A 245 5.58 -3.26 -21.65
C VAL A 245 5.23 -4.73 -21.47
N ALA A 246 4.52 -5.05 -20.39
CA ALA A 246 4.13 -6.43 -20.07
C ALA A 246 2.86 -6.86 -20.82
N ALA A 247 1.99 -5.91 -21.17
CA ALA A 247 0.78 -6.15 -21.96
C ALA A 247 0.35 -4.87 -22.69
N THR A 248 -0.64 -4.97 -23.59
CA THR A 248 -1.24 -3.81 -24.29
C THR A 248 -1.81 -2.75 -23.34
N THR A 249 -2.14 -3.12 -22.10
CA THR A 249 -2.68 -2.23 -21.07
C THR A 249 -1.76 -2.06 -19.86
N ARG A 250 -0.56 -2.67 -19.85
CA ARG A 250 0.32 -2.68 -18.68
C ARG A 250 1.76 -2.39 -19.06
N ALA A 251 2.30 -1.31 -18.51
CA ALA A 251 3.72 -1.01 -18.51
C ALA A 251 4.25 -0.93 -17.08
N THR A 252 5.48 -1.40 -16.89
CA THR A 252 6.26 -1.28 -15.66
C THR A 252 7.38 -0.28 -15.93
N ILE A 253 7.55 0.70 -15.04
CA ILE A 253 8.63 1.68 -15.11
C ILE A 253 9.56 1.41 -13.93
N GLU A 254 10.82 1.12 -14.20
CA GLU A 254 11.87 0.90 -13.22
C GLU A 254 12.85 2.08 -13.25
N PHE A 255 13.15 2.64 -12.08
CA PHE A 255 14.13 3.71 -11.90
C PHE A 255 15.35 3.15 -11.17
N ASN A 256 16.52 3.20 -11.79
CA ASN A 256 17.77 2.81 -11.16
C ASN A 256 18.38 4.04 -10.47
N ALA A 257 18.60 3.94 -9.15
CA ALA A 257 19.24 4.99 -8.37
C ALA A 257 20.71 5.19 -8.80
N PRO A 258 21.27 6.41 -8.65
CA PRO A 258 22.72 6.59 -8.73
C PRO A 258 23.40 5.77 -7.64
N GLY A 259 24.43 5.01 -8.05
CA GLY A 259 25.32 4.28 -7.15
C GLY A 259 26.26 5.19 -6.38
#